data_AF-Q47TX8-F1
#
_entry.id   AF-Q47TX8-F1
#
_cell.length_a   1.000
_cell.length_b   1.000
_cell.length_c   1.000
_cell.angle_alpha   90.00
_cell.angle_beta   90.00
_cell.angle_gamma   90.00
#
_symmetry.space_group_name_H-M   'P 1'
#
loop_
_entity.id
_entity.type
_entity.pdbx_description
1 polymer ?
#
loop_
_entity_poly.entity_id
_entity_poly.type
_entity_poly.pdbx_seq_one_letter_code
_entity_poly.pdbx_strand_id
1 'polypeptide(L)'
;MEQALALGRREEVKVVVSNPCFELWLLYHFQELTSGVHRTVLLKEKLPKYLSGYNKRLPVNFPYAAHPKAKARALRAAPKHTETCHKGPNPSTTVWLLIDAIRNAGDAKRR
;
A
#
# COMPACT_ATOMS: atom_id res chain seq x y z
N MET A 1 -10.06 -7.22 12.13
CA MET A 1 -9.74 -7.29 10.68
C MET A 1 -10.82 -8.07 9.94
N GLU A 2 -11.00 -9.37 10.19
CA GLU A 2 -11.95 -10.21 9.45
C GLU A 2 -13.38 -9.64 9.40
N GLN A 3 -13.89 -9.18 10.54
CA GLN A 3 -15.21 -8.54 10.61
C GLN A 3 -15.33 -7.31 9.69
N ALA A 4 -14.30 -6.49 9.59
CA ALA A 4 -14.29 -5.31 8.72
C ALA A 4 -14.22 -5.71 7.23
N LEU A 5 -13.48 -6.77 6.89
CA LEU A 5 -13.43 -7.28 5.52
C LEU A 5 -14.75 -7.91 5.10
N ALA A 6 -15.40 -8.67 6.00
CA ALA A 6 -16.73 -9.24 5.78
C ALA A 6 -17.79 -8.15 5.62
N LEU A 7 -17.75 -7.12 6.48
CA LEU A 7 -18.61 -5.95 6.36
C LEU A 7 -18.41 -5.23 5.02
N GLY A 8 -17.16 -4.99 4.61
CA GLY A 8 -16.85 -4.36 3.34
C GLY A 8 -17.40 -5.13 2.14
N ARG A 9 -17.32 -6.48 2.16
CA ARG A 9 -17.95 -7.30 1.12
C ARG A 9 -19.48 -7.16 1.11
N ARG A 10 -20.11 -7.18 2.29
CA ARG A 10 -21.58 -7.12 2.42
C ARG A 10 -22.16 -5.78 1.99
N GLU A 11 -21.49 -4.68 2.33
CA GLU A 11 -21.93 -3.31 2.04
C GLU A 11 -21.36 -2.78 0.72
N GLU A 12 -20.74 -3.65 -0.09
CA GLU A 12 -20.08 -3.28 -1.37
C GLU A 12 -18.99 -2.20 -1.24
N VAL A 13 -18.43 -2.04 -0.03
CA VAL A 13 -17.31 -1.15 0.26
C VAL A 13 -16.00 -1.89 0.07
N LYS A 14 -15.27 -1.55 -1.00
CA LYS A 14 -13.94 -2.10 -1.29
C LYS A 14 -12.91 -1.66 -0.24
N VAL A 15 -12.34 -2.62 0.49
CA VAL A 15 -11.31 -2.39 1.51
C VAL A 15 -9.92 -2.78 0.97
N VAL A 16 -8.97 -1.85 1.01
CA VAL A 16 -7.55 -2.14 0.76
C VAL A 16 -6.82 -2.41 2.08
N VAL A 17 -5.85 -3.32 2.05
CA VAL A 17 -5.15 -3.79 3.25
C VAL A 17 -3.64 -3.70 3.03
N SER A 18 -2.92 -3.20 4.04
CA SER A 18 -1.46 -3.34 4.12
C SER A 18 -1.07 -4.14 5.36
N ASN A 19 -0.22 -5.14 5.18
CA ASN A 19 0.29 -6.01 6.23
C ASN A 19 1.84 -5.91 6.22
N PRO A 20 2.49 -5.34 7.24
CA PRO A 20 1.95 -5.15 8.60
C PRO A 20 1.22 -3.81 8.85
N CYS A 21 1.42 -2.79 8.02
CA CYS A 21 0.83 -1.46 8.22
C CYS A 21 0.85 -0.63 6.94
N PHE A 22 0.13 0.50 6.93
CA PHE A 22 0.03 1.40 5.78
C PHE A 22 1.40 1.86 5.27
N GLU A 23 2.35 2.11 6.18
CA GLU A 23 3.69 2.60 5.86
C GLU A 23 4.51 1.67 4.95
N LEU A 24 4.13 0.40 4.83
CA LEU A 24 4.68 -0.50 3.81
C LEU A 24 4.46 0.01 2.39
N TRP A 25 3.29 0.59 2.11
CA TRP A 25 2.99 1.20 0.81
C TRP A 25 3.93 2.37 0.50
N LEU A 26 4.21 3.20 1.51
CA LEU A 26 5.15 4.31 1.39
C LEU A 26 6.57 3.80 1.12
N LEU A 27 6.97 2.75 1.84
CA LEU A 27 8.29 2.12 1.67
C LEU A 27 8.52 1.62 0.24
N TYR A 28 7.50 1.03 -0.37
CA TYR A 28 7.58 0.52 -1.74
C TYR A 28 7.82 1.59 -2.80
N HIS A 29 7.66 2.88 -2.49
CA HIS A 29 8.08 3.94 -3.40
C HIS A 29 9.61 4.05 -3.51
N PHE A 30 10.34 3.60 -2.47
CA PHE A 30 11.79 3.73 -2.39
C PHE A 30 12.51 2.40 -2.58
N GLN A 31 12.09 1.36 -1.86
CA GLN A 31 12.81 0.09 -1.79
C GLN A 31 11.90 -1.13 -1.96
N GLU A 32 12.51 -2.26 -2.30
CA GLU A 32 11.86 -3.55 -2.28
C GLU A 32 11.86 -4.15 -0.86
N LEU A 33 10.83 -4.93 -0.56
CA LEU A 33 10.76 -5.72 0.67
C LEU A 33 9.86 -6.94 0.44
N THR A 34 10.46 -8.12 0.44
CA THR A 34 9.78 -9.41 0.21
C THR A 34 9.80 -10.33 1.43
N SER A 35 10.74 -10.12 2.36
CA SER A 35 10.78 -10.84 3.64
C SER A 35 9.86 -10.22 4.67
N GLY A 36 9.27 -11.07 5.52
CA GLY A 36 8.39 -10.64 6.61
C GLY A 36 9.08 -9.63 7.52
N VAL A 37 8.33 -8.58 7.90
CA VAL A 37 8.87 -7.50 8.73
C VAL A 37 7.90 -7.16 9.86
N HIS A 38 8.43 -6.91 11.06
CA HIS A 38 7.60 -6.37 12.13
C HIS A 38 7.30 -4.89 11.89
N ARG A 39 6.11 -4.42 12.26
CA ARG A 39 5.70 -3.00 12.12
C ARG A 39 6.73 -2.05 12.73
N THR A 40 7.25 -2.38 13.91
CA THR A 40 8.24 -1.54 14.60
C THR A 40 9.54 -1.38 13.80
N VAL A 41 10.06 -2.46 13.21
CA VAL A 41 11.26 -2.44 12.37
C VAL A 41 11.01 -1.60 11.12
N LEU A 42 9.84 -1.78 10.49
CA LEU A 42 9.45 -0.98 9.33
C LEU A 42 9.46 0.52 9.67
N LEU A 43 8.83 0.91 10.78
CA LEU A 43 8.66 2.31 11.19
C LEU A 43 9.92 2.96 11.76
N LYS A 44 10.75 2.22 12.49
CA LYS A 44 11.92 2.77 13.19
C LYS A 44 13.22 2.65 12.40
N GLU A 45 13.32 1.69 11.48
CA GLU A 45 14.59 1.39 10.81
C GLU A 45 14.51 1.50 9.30
N LYS A 46 13.42 1.06 8.66
CA LYS A 46 13.34 1.01 7.19
C LYS A 46 12.83 2.32 6.59
N LEU A 47 11.67 2.81 7.03
CA LEU A 47 11.07 4.02 6.47
C LEU A 47 11.87 5.30 6.77
N PRO A 48 12.44 5.51 7.97
CA PRO A 48 13.18 6.73 8.29
C PRO A 48 14.41 6.99 7.41
N LYS A 49 14.95 5.94 6.75
CA LYS A 49 16.04 6.08 5.76
C LYS A 49 15.64 6.91 4.54
N TYR A 50 14.34 7.01 4.25
CA TYR A 50 13.78 7.72 3.10
C TYR A 50 12.88 8.88 3.51
N LEU A 51 12.15 8.72 4.62
CA LEU A 51 11.23 9.73 5.17
C LEU A 51 11.59 10.01 6.63
N SER A 52 12.70 10.72 6.83
CA SER A 52 13.12 11.16 8.17
C SER A 52 12.03 12.02 8.81
N GLY A 53 11.68 11.72 10.06
CA GLY A 53 10.66 12.47 10.81
C GLY A 53 9.22 12.25 10.33
N TYR A 54 8.92 11.21 9.56
CA TYR A 54 7.56 10.93 9.09
C TYR A 54 6.55 10.84 10.25
N ASN A 55 5.62 11.80 10.28
CA ASN A 55 4.55 11.92 11.27
C ASN A 55 3.15 11.89 10.62
N LYS A 56 3.00 11.07 9.57
CA LYS A 56 1.83 11.04 8.67
C LYS A 56 1.71 12.26 7.76
N ARG A 57 2.80 13.02 7.60
CA ARG A 57 2.95 14.04 6.57
C ARG A 57 4.00 13.57 5.58
N LEU A 58 3.62 13.50 4.31
CA LEU A 58 4.57 13.22 3.24
C LEU A 58 5.27 14.52 2.84
N PRO A 59 6.59 14.49 2.62
CA PRO A 59 7.31 15.67 2.15
C PRO A 59 6.89 16.02 0.72
N VAL A 60 7.10 17.28 0.32
CA VAL A 60 6.74 17.77 -1.02
C VAL A 60 7.44 16.97 -2.12
N ASN A 61 8.66 16.51 -1.87
CA ASN A 61 9.45 15.71 -2.80
C ASN A 61 9.17 14.19 -2.73
N PHE A 62 8.08 13.75 -2.07
CA PHE A 62 7.70 12.34 -2.09
C PHE A 62 7.46 11.91 -3.56
N PRO A 63 8.00 10.76 -4.00
CA PRO A 63 8.02 10.39 -5.41
C PRO A 63 6.67 9.78 -5.85
N TYR A 64 5.59 10.57 -5.86
CA TYR A 64 4.24 10.12 -6.26
C TYR A 64 4.21 9.50 -7.67
N ALA A 65 5.04 10.02 -8.59
CA ALA A 65 5.17 9.48 -9.95
C ALA A 65 5.75 8.05 -9.98
N ALA A 66 6.39 7.59 -8.90
CA ALA A 66 6.94 6.23 -8.80
C ALA A 66 5.87 5.16 -8.47
N HIS A 67 4.58 5.51 -8.47
CA HIS A 67 3.47 4.57 -8.27
C HIS A 67 3.61 3.25 -9.08
N PRO A 68 3.95 3.24 -10.39
CA PRO A 68 4.12 1.98 -11.13
C PRO A 68 5.23 1.09 -10.54
N LYS A 69 6.32 1.69 -10.07
CA LYS A 69 7.41 0.95 -9.40
C LYS A 69 6.99 0.42 -8.03
N ALA A 70 6.24 1.22 -7.26
CA ALA A 70 5.69 0.81 -5.98
C ALA A 70 4.70 -0.36 -6.11
N LYS A 71 3.78 -0.28 -7.08
CA LYS A 71 2.88 -1.38 -7.45
C LYS A 71 3.65 -2.65 -7.83
N ALA A 72 4.66 -2.54 -8.68
CA ALA A 72 5.47 -3.69 -9.08
C ALA A 72 6.17 -4.36 -7.88
N ARG A 73 6.68 -3.58 -6.93
CA ARG A 73 7.29 -4.10 -5.69
C ARG A 73 6.25 -4.79 -4.79
N ALA A 74 5.05 -4.21 -4.64
CA ALA A 74 3.97 -4.82 -3.88
C ALA A 74 3.53 -6.17 -4.48
N LEU A 75 3.41 -6.25 -5.81
CA LEU A 75 3.08 -7.49 -6.52
C LEU A 75 4.18 -8.54 -6.39
N ARG A 76 5.46 -8.17 -6.41
CA ARG A 76 6.55 -9.13 -6.17
C ARG A 76 6.55 -9.68 -4.74
N ALA A 77 6.22 -8.85 -3.75
CA ALA A 77 6.12 -9.27 -2.36
C ALA A 77 4.94 -10.22 -2.10
N ALA A 78 3.80 -10.00 -2.77
CA ALA A 78 2.62 -10.85 -2.64
C ALA A 78 1.86 -10.98 -3.98
N PRO A 79 2.29 -11.88 -4.88
CA PRO A 79 1.72 -11.99 -6.23
C PRO A 79 0.23 -12.33 -6.28
N LYS A 80 -0.27 -13.01 -5.23
CA LYS A 80 -1.68 -13.41 -5.09
C LYS A 80 -2.54 -12.37 -4.35
N HIS A 81 -1.96 -11.29 -3.81
CA HIS A 81 -2.73 -10.27 -3.07
C HIS A 81 -3.17 -9.15 -4.02
N THR A 82 -4.11 -9.50 -4.89
CA THR A 82 -4.57 -8.65 -6.01
C THR A 82 -6.03 -8.21 -5.90
N GLU A 83 -6.69 -8.56 -4.80
CA GLU A 83 -8.11 -8.30 -4.59
C GLU A 83 -8.36 -7.44 -3.34
N THR A 84 -9.46 -6.69 -3.35
CA THR A 84 -9.94 -5.94 -2.18
C THR A 84 -10.65 -6.87 -1.20
N CYS A 85 -10.81 -6.41 0.04
CA CYS A 85 -11.50 -7.15 1.11
C CYS A 85 -10.82 -8.48 1.46
N HIS A 86 -9.51 -8.60 1.24
CA HIS A 86 -8.70 -9.76 1.63
C HIS A 86 -7.40 -9.30 2.32
N LYS A 87 -6.95 -10.06 3.32
CA LYS A 87 -5.66 -9.83 4.00
C LYS A 87 -4.57 -10.70 3.37
N GLY A 88 -3.55 -10.08 2.79
CA GLY A 88 -2.39 -10.78 2.25
C GLY A 88 -1.35 -11.19 3.33
N PRO A 89 -0.30 -11.93 2.92
CA PRO A 89 0.81 -12.33 3.81
C PRO A 89 1.62 -11.11 4.29
N ASN A 90 2.56 -11.31 5.21
CA ASN A 90 3.53 -10.27 5.55
C ASN A 90 4.82 -10.48 4.73
N PRO A 91 5.28 -9.51 3.92
CA PRO A 91 4.68 -8.19 3.65
C PRO A 91 3.70 -8.22 2.47
N SER A 92 2.64 -7.41 2.51
CA SER A 92 1.72 -7.22 1.38
C SER A 92 0.94 -5.90 1.46
N THR A 93 0.52 -5.36 0.32
CA THR A 93 -0.40 -4.23 0.26
C THR A 93 -1.22 -4.19 -1.01
N THR A 94 -2.52 -3.87 -0.89
CA THR A 94 -3.43 -3.62 -2.01
C THR A 94 -3.76 -2.15 -2.22
N VAL A 95 -3.05 -1.21 -1.58
CA VAL A 95 -3.29 0.23 -1.76
C VAL A 95 -3.12 0.67 -3.22
N TRP A 96 -2.30 -0.02 -4.01
CA TRP A 96 -2.17 0.24 -5.43
C TRP A 96 -3.48 0.07 -6.21
N LEU A 97 -4.42 -0.79 -5.78
CA LEU A 97 -5.75 -0.92 -6.39
C LEU A 97 -6.56 0.38 -6.22
N LEU A 98 -6.48 1.00 -5.04
CA LEU A 98 -7.14 2.28 -4.77
C LEU A 98 -6.58 3.39 -5.65
N ILE A 99 -5.25 3.49 -5.76
CA ILE A 99 -4.60 4.53 -6.57
C ILE A 99 -4.93 4.33 -8.06
N ASP A 100 -4.90 3.09 -8.57
CA ASP A 100 -5.31 2.79 -9.94
C ASP A 100 -6.77 3.19 -10.18
N ALA A 101 -7.68 2.88 -9.26
CA ALA A 101 -9.09 3.25 -9.36
C ALA A 101 -9.29 4.77 -9.40
N ILE A 102 -8.59 5.52 -8.54
CA ILE A 102 -8.66 7.00 -8.51
C ILE A 102 -8.16 7.59 -9.84
N ARG A 103 -7.04 7.08 -10.36
CA ARG A 103 -6.47 7.54 -11.64
C ARG A 103 -7.43 7.27 -12.80
N ASN A 104 -7.96 6.06 -12.89
CA ASN A 104 -8.91 5.68 -13.93
C ASN A 104 -10.18 6.54 -13.88
N ALA A 105 -10.71 6.81 -12.68
CA ALA A 105 -11.87 7.69 -12.50
C ALA A 105 -11.57 9.15 -12.89
N GLY A 106 -10.34 9.62 -12.62
CA GLY A 106 -9.88 10.95 -13.03
C GLY A 106 -9.73 11.07 -14.55
N ASP A 107 -9.20 10.05 -15.21
CA ASP A 107 -9.01 10.02 -16.67
C ASP A 107 -10.34 9.91 -17.41
N ALA A 108 -11.31 9.16 -16.87
CA ALA A 108 -12.65 9.04 -17.44
C ALA A 108 -13.40 10.38 -17.45
N LYS A 109 -13.16 11.27 -16.47
CA LYS A 109 -13.76 12.61 -16.43
C LYS A 109 -13.12 13.61 -17.38
N ARG A 110 -11.94 13.30 -17.93
CA ARG A 110 -11.21 14.15 -18.88
C ARG A 110 -11.49 13.82 -20.34
N ARG A 111 -12.21 12.73 -20.59
CA ARG A 111 -12.70 12.30 -21.92
C ARG A 111 -14.13 12.77 -22.08
#